data_AF-A0A834VYG8-F1
#
_entry.id   AF-A0A834VYG8-F1
#
_cell.length_a   1.000
_cell.length_b   1.000
_cell.length_c   1.000
_cell.angle_alpha   90.00
_cell.angle_beta   90.00
_cell.angle_gamma   90.00
#
_symmetry.space_group_name_H-M   'P 1'
#
loop_
_entity.id
_entity.type
_entity.pdbx_description
1 polymer ?
#
loop_
_entity_poly.entity_id
_entity_poly.type
_entity_poly.pdbx_seq_one_letter_code
_entity_poly.pdbx_strand_id
1 'polypeptide(L)'
;MEMQEYTSNVPEIVKTNPTAIAALIRLHFHHCFVSGYAAYILLDAMEFEEKLSPTNGQLQKGADLIDNIKAKLEEQCPGIVSCVDTIAFAVAESMTLGDLPPQPKLSGRRDNLSSRAAGA
;
A
#
# COMPACT_ATOMS: atom_id res chain seq x y z
N MET A 1 -3.34 3.94 -21.43
CA MET A 1 -3.96 3.20 -20.31
C MET A 1 -4.02 4.16 -19.15
N GLU A 2 -5.22 4.46 -18.65
CA GLU A 2 -5.37 5.40 -17.54
C GLU A 2 -5.19 4.67 -16.20
N MET A 3 -4.55 5.35 -15.26
CA MET A 3 -4.13 4.75 -13.99
C MET A 3 -5.29 4.36 -13.06
N GLN A 4 -6.52 4.77 -13.39
CA GLN A 4 -7.74 4.34 -12.71
C GLN A 4 -8.06 2.86 -12.95
N GLU A 5 -7.54 2.25 -14.01
CA GLU A 5 -7.78 0.83 -14.31
C GLU A 5 -6.95 -0.10 -13.40
N TYR A 6 -5.80 0.39 -12.92
CA TYR A 6 -4.81 -0.35 -12.14
C TYR A 6 -5.26 -0.74 -10.73
N THR A 7 -6.18 -0.01 -10.10
CA THR A 7 -6.69 -0.33 -8.75
C THR A 7 -8.19 -0.64 -8.74
N SER A 8 -8.70 -1.16 -9.86
CA SER A 8 -10.12 -1.42 -10.09
C SER A 8 -10.82 -2.34 -9.07
N ASN A 9 -10.07 -3.09 -8.27
CA ASN A 9 -10.61 -3.92 -7.18
C ASN A 9 -10.76 -3.18 -5.84
N VAL A 10 -10.22 -1.97 -5.67
CA VAL A 10 -10.34 -1.20 -4.44
C VAL A 10 -11.80 -0.89 -4.06
N PRO A 11 -12.70 -0.51 -5.00
CA PRO A 11 -14.12 -0.30 -4.66
C PRO A 11 -14.80 -1.56 -4.11
N GLU A 12 -14.47 -2.73 -4.65
CA GLU A 12 -14.98 -4.02 -4.18
C GLU A 12 -14.45 -4.34 -2.77
N ILE A 13 -13.15 -4.13 -2.54
CA ILE A 13 -12.51 -4.30 -1.23
C ILE A 13 -13.17 -3.40 -0.19
N VAL A 14 -13.36 -2.12 -0.49
CA VAL A 14 -13.98 -1.15 0.43
C VAL A 14 -15.44 -1.51 0.72
N LYS A 15 -16.17 -1.98 -0.29
CA LYS A 15 -17.58 -2.40 -0.15
C LYS A 15 -17.75 -3.63 0.74
N THR A 16 -16.80 -4.56 0.70
CA THR A 16 -16.87 -5.85 1.42
C THR A 16 -16.12 -5.84 2.76
N ASN A 17 -15.22 -4.89 2.97
CA ASN A 17 -14.47 -4.71 4.20
C ASN A 17 -14.60 -3.27 4.73
N PRO A 18 -15.47 -3.01 5.73
CA PRO A 18 -15.71 -1.66 6.26
C PRO A 18 -14.48 -1.03 6.94
N THR A 19 -13.44 -1.82 7.23
CA THR A 19 -12.19 -1.32 7.83
C THR A 19 -11.09 -1.04 6.80
N ALA A 20 -11.32 -1.33 5.51
CA ALA A 20 -10.30 -1.24 4.47
C ALA A 20 -9.71 0.16 4.30
N ILE A 21 -10.56 1.20 4.24
CA ILE A 21 -10.11 2.59 4.09
C ILE A 21 -9.16 2.97 5.23
N ALA A 22 -9.54 2.68 6.48
CA ALA A 22 -8.72 3.00 7.64
C ALA A 22 -7.40 2.20 7.65
N ALA A 23 -7.43 0.92 7.26
CA ALA A 23 -6.25 0.08 7.18
C ALA A 23 -5.25 0.57 6.12
N LEU A 24 -5.73 0.95 4.93
CA LEU A 24 -4.90 1.45 3.83
C LEU A 24 -4.29 2.82 4.17
N ILE A 25 -5.08 3.74 4.73
CA ILE A 25 -4.57 5.05 5.18
C ILE A 25 -3.51 4.88 6.27
N ARG A 26 -3.75 3.99 7.25
CA ARG A 26 -2.77 3.71 8.29
C ARG A 26 -1.49 3.11 7.72
N LEU A 27 -1.59 2.15 6.80
CA LEU A 27 -0.43 1.60 6.11
C LEU A 27 0.35 2.69 5.38
N HIS A 28 -0.33 3.57 4.65
CA HIS A 28 0.30 4.68 3.94
C HIS A 28 1.05 5.62 4.87
N PHE A 29 0.45 5.97 6.01
CA PHE A 29 1.09 6.79 7.02
C PHE A 29 2.39 6.15 7.50
N HIS A 30 2.37 4.89 7.92
CA HIS A 30 3.57 4.19 8.37
C HIS A 30 4.61 4.02 7.24
N HIS A 31 4.14 3.76 6.02
CA HIS A 31 4.97 3.63 4.84
C HIS A 31 5.73 4.94 4.49
N CYS A 32 5.07 6.09 4.62
CA CYS A 32 5.71 7.39 4.37
C CYS A 32 6.56 7.88 5.54
N PHE A 33 6.11 7.68 6.78
CA PHE A 33 6.74 8.27 7.96
C PHE A 33 7.99 7.54 8.44
N VAL A 34 8.05 6.21 8.28
CA VAL A 34 9.20 5.41 8.74
C VAL A 34 10.17 5.10 7.60
N SER A 35 9.64 4.87 6.39
CA SER A 35 10.39 4.23 5.30
C SER A 35 10.76 5.14 4.12
N GLY A 36 10.20 6.35 4.00
CA GLY A 36 10.56 7.28 2.93
C GLY A 36 10.26 6.77 1.51
N TYR A 37 9.01 6.37 1.23
CA TYR A 37 8.52 5.94 -0.11
C TYR A 37 9.18 4.70 -0.70
N ALA A 38 9.59 3.74 0.13
CA ALA A 38 10.39 2.58 -0.26
C ALA A 38 9.74 1.18 -0.10
N ALA A 39 8.41 1.06 0.01
CA ALA A 39 7.63 -0.16 0.25
C ALA A 39 8.16 -1.19 1.29
N TYR A 40 9.11 -0.85 2.17
CA TYR A 40 9.79 -1.79 3.06
C TYR A 40 8.86 -2.61 3.95
N ILE A 41 7.75 -2.00 4.38
CA ILE A 41 6.72 -2.63 5.21
C ILE A 41 6.02 -3.81 4.52
N LEU A 42 6.17 -3.96 3.20
CA LEU A 42 5.63 -5.07 2.43
C LEU A 42 6.63 -6.24 2.27
N LEU A 43 7.90 -6.08 2.66
CA LEU A 43 8.87 -7.18 2.61
C LEU A 43 8.62 -8.18 3.76
N ASP A 44 8.69 -9.48 3.46
CA ASP A 44 8.42 -10.59 4.39
C ASP A 44 9.67 -11.21 5.03
N ALA A 45 10.82 -10.54 4.99
CA ALA A 45 12.01 -11.10 5.62
C ALA A 45 11.80 -11.29 7.13
N MET A 46 12.28 -12.44 7.65
CA MET A 46 12.14 -12.91 9.04
C MET A 46 12.72 -11.96 10.11
N GLU A 47 13.24 -10.80 9.71
CA GLU A 47 13.91 -9.79 10.54
C GLU A 47 13.17 -8.44 10.58
N PHE A 48 11.93 -8.33 10.07
CA PHE A 48 11.20 -7.07 10.11
C PHE A 48 10.46 -6.80 11.42
N GLU A 49 11.17 -6.08 12.30
CA GLU A 49 10.66 -5.52 13.56
C GLU A 49 9.42 -4.62 13.39
N GLU A 50 9.18 -4.03 12.20
CA GLU A 50 7.99 -3.20 11.97
C GLU A 50 6.68 -4.00 12.01
N LYS A 51 6.58 -5.18 11.37
CA LYS A 51 5.35 -6.02 11.46
C LYS A 51 5.16 -6.58 12.88
N LEU A 52 6.27 -6.77 13.61
CA LEU A 52 6.31 -7.35 14.95
C LEU A 52 6.15 -6.33 16.09
N SER A 53 6.18 -5.02 15.79
CA SER A 53 6.00 -3.98 16.80
C SER A 53 4.62 -4.12 17.46
N PRO A 54 4.51 -4.02 18.80
CA PRO A 54 3.23 -4.10 19.51
C PRO A 54 2.20 -3.07 19.03
N THR A 55 2.67 -1.95 18.47
CA THR A 55 1.82 -0.89 17.91
C THR A 55 1.29 -1.23 16.52
N ASN A 56 1.88 -2.22 15.84
CA ASN A 56 1.69 -2.48 14.42
C ASN A 56 0.83 -3.71 14.10
N GLY A 57 0.24 -4.39 15.10
CA GLY A 57 -0.59 -5.59 14.88
C GLY A 57 -1.82 -5.42 13.99
N GLN A 58 -2.19 -4.19 13.60
CA GLN A 58 -3.26 -3.93 12.61
C GLN A 58 -2.70 -3.52 11.22
N LEU A 59 -1.40 -3.27 11.07
CA LEU A 59 -0.78 -2.93 9.78
C LEU A 59 -0.78 -4.11 8.80
N GLN A 60 -0.72 -5.35 9.33
CA GLN A 60 -0.87 -6.57 8.55
C GLN A 60 -2.12 -6.53 7.67
N LYS A 61 -3.26 -6.05 8.20
CA LYS A 61 -4.52 -5.96 7.45
C LYS A 61 -4.42 -5.02 6.25
N GLY A 62 -3.65 -3.94 6.34
CA GLY A 62 -3.42 -3.05 5.21
C GLY A 62 -2.49 -3.70 4.18
N ALA A 63 -1.45 -4.39 4.63
CA ALA A 63 -0.50 -5.08 3.77
C ALA A 63 -1.18 -6.20 2.96
N ASP A 64 -2.02 -7.02 3.60
CA ASP A 64 -2.75 -8.09 2.92
C ASP A 64 -3.67 -7.55 1.80
N LEU A 65 -4.26 -6.36 2.01
CA LEU A 65 -5.07 -5.69 0.97
C LEU A 65 -4.20 -5.24 -0.20
N ILE A 66 -3.01 -4.70 0.08
CA ILE A 66 -2.06 -4.29 -0.95
C ILE A 66 -1.54 -5.50 -1.73
N ASP A 67 -1.27 -6.63 -1.08
CA ASP A 67 -0.84 -7.86 -1.75
C ASP A 67 -1.90 -8.37 -2.73
N ASN A 68 -3.18 -8.32 -2.34
CA ASN A 68 -4.29 -8.67 -3.24
C ASN A 68 -4.36 -7.74 -4.46
N ILE A 69 -4.27 -6.43 -4.24
CA ILE A 69 -4.26 -5.42 -5.32
C ILE A 69 -3.06 -5.65 -6.24
N LYS A 70 -1.88 -5.86 -5.66
CA LYS A 70 -0.64 -6.11 -6.38
C LYS A 70 -0.70 -7.40 -7.20
N ALA A 71 -1.29 -8.46 -6.68
CA ALA A 71 -1.48 -9.71 -7.42
C ALA A 71 -2.32 -9.50 -8.68
N LYS A 72 -3.48 -8.81 -8.58
CA LYS A 72 -4.31 -8.48 -9.74
C LYS A 72 -3.59 -7.58 -10.75
N LEU A 73 -2.75 -6.66 -10.26
CA LEU A 73 -1.90 -5.82 -11.10
C LEU A 73 -0.88 -6.63 -11.88
N GLU A 74 -0.21 -7.58 -11.23
CA GLU A 74 0.78 -8.44 -11.88
C GLU A 74 0.16 -9.40 -12.90
N GLU A 75 -1.11 -9.81 -12.73
CA GLU A 75 -1.86 -10.58 -13.74
C GLU A 75 -2.06 -9.78 -15.04
N GLN A 76 -2.25 -8.47 -14.93
CA GLN A 76 -2.53 -7.59 -16.08
C GLN A 76 -1.27 -6.98 -16.69
N CYS A 77 -0.30 -6.58 -15.84
CA CYS A 77 0.89 -5.86 -16.25
C CYS A 77 2.13 -6.27 -15.40
N PRO A 78 2.71 -7.44 -15.68
CA PRO A 78 3.81 -7.99 -14.88
C PRO A 78 5.01 -7.03 -14.79
N GLY A 79 5.46 -6.73 -13.57
CA GLY A 79 6.65 -5.93 -13.30
C GLY A 79 6.58 -4.45 -13.70
N ILE A 80 5.39 -3.93 -14.01
CA ILE A 80 5.23 -2.54 -14.47
C ILE A 80 4.97 -1.57 -13.31
N VAL A 81 4.05 -1.91 -12.41
CA VAL A 81 3.63 -1.02 -11.32
C VAL A 81 4.44 -1.32 -10.07
N SER A 82 5.09 -0.33 -9.47
CA SER A 82 5.83 -0.56 -8.21
C SER A 82 4.87 -0.79 -7.03
N CYS A 83 5.32 -1.47 -5.98
CA CYS A 83 4.58 -1.63 -4.74
C CYS A 83 4.31 -0.28 -4.07
N VAL A 84 5.26 0.67 -4.14
CA VAL A 84 5.07 2.04 -3.63
C VAL A 84 3.92 2.74 -4.36
N ASP A 85 3.89 2.67 -5.69
CA ASP A 85 2.80 3.27 -6.46
C ASP A 85 1.48 2.52 -6.24
N THR A 86 1.52 1.20 -6.02
CA THR A 86 0.34 0.40 -5.65
C THR A 86 -0.28 0.92 -4.35
N ILE A 87 0.52 1.17 -3.30
CA ILE A 87 0.04 1.76 -2.05
C ILE A 87 -0.56 3.15 -2.31
N ALA A 88 0.17 4.01 -3.03
CA ALA A 88 -0.25 5.39 -3.27
C ALA A 88 -1.60 5.46 -4.00
N PHE A 89 -1.80 4.62 -5.02
CA PHE A 89 -3.07 4.58 -5.76
C PHE A 89 -4.21 3.98 -4.96
N ALA A 90 -3.96 2.88 -4.23
CA ALA A 90 -4.98 2.26 -3.39
C ALA A 90 -5.51 3.24 -2.33
N VAL A 91 -4.62 4.07 -1.77
CA VAL A 91 -4.98 5.08 -0.76
C VAL A 91 -5.73 6.24 -1.39
N ALA A 92 -5.24 6.79 -2.51
CA ALA A 92 -5.91 7.89 -3.21
C ALA A 92 -7.35 7.51 -3.62
N GLU A 93 -7.55 6.27 -4.06
CA GLU A 93 -8.89 5.75 -4.37
C GLU A 93 -9.73 5.53 -3.11
N SER A 94 -9.17 4.94 -2.05
CA SER A 94 -9.87 4.76 -0.78
C SER A 94 -10.32 6.09 -0.15
N MET A 95 -9.50 7.14 -0.28
CA MET A 95 -9.86 8.48 0.16
C MET A 95 -11.01 9.07 -0.65
N THR A 96 -11.02 8.84 -1.97
CA THR A 96 -12.13 9.27 -2.83
C THR A 96 -13.43 8.54 -2.45
N LEU A 97 -13.37 7.22 -2.22
CA LEU A 97 -14.51 6.40 -1.82
C LEU A 97 -15.03 6.72 -0.42
N GLY A 98 -14.17 7.24 0.46
CA GLY A 98 -14.52 7.65 1.82
C GLY A 98 -14.93 9.11 1.96
N ASP A 99 -15.16 9.83 0.84
CA ASP A 99 -15.44 11.28 0.82
C ASP A 99 -14.40 12.12 1.56
N LEU A 100 -13.14 11.68 1.55
CA LEU A 100 -11.99 12.39 2.12
C LEU A 100 -11.32 13.28 1.07
N PRO A 101 -10.52 14.30 1.48
CA PRO A 101 -9.80 15.15 0.55
C PRO A 101 -8.95 14.31 -0.44
N PRO A 102 -9.13 14.48 -1.76
CA PRO A 102 -8.48 13.63 -2.75
C PRO A 102 -6.96 13.84 -2.74
N GLN A 103 -6.21 12.75 -2.92
CA GLN A 103 -4.76 12.78 -3.08
C GLN A 103 -4.35 12.74 -4.55
N PRO A 104 -3.29 13.46 -4.95
CA PRO A 104 -2.76 13.37 -6.30
C PRO A 104 -2.28 11.95 -6.62
N LYS A 105 -2.78 11.39 -7.72
CA LYS A 105 -2.35 10.09 -8.26
C LYS A 105 -1.08 10.27 -9.12
N LEU A 106 0.05 10.52 -8.48
CA LEU A 106 1.36 10.58 -9.14
C LEU A 106 2.00 9.19 -9.23
N SER A 107 2.61 8.84 -10.36
CA SER A 107 3.36 7.59 -10.58
C SER A 107 4.85 7.81 -10.82
N GLY A 108 5.60 6.71 -10.94
CA GLY A 108 7.01 6.70 -11.33
C GLY A 108 7.94 6.42 -10.15
N ARG A 109 7.40 6.09 -8.98
CA ARG A 109 8.20 5.65 -7.83
C ARG A 109 8.70 4.24 -8.09
N ARG A 110 9.90 3.93 -7.60
CA ARG A 110 10.49 2.59 -7.74
C ARG A 110 10.60 1.95 -6.37
N ASP A 111 10.33 0.65 -6.31
CA ASP A 111 10.64 -0.15 -5.15
C ASP A 111 12.15 -0.25 -4.99
N ASN A 112 12.61 -0.46 -3.77
CA ASN A 112 14.00 -0.76 -3.49
C ASN A 112 14.15 -2.11 -2.80
N LEU A 113 15.38 -2.59 -2.72
CA LEU A 113 15.68 -3.98 -2.36
C LEU A 113 16.13 -4.15 -0.90
N SER A 114 16.09 -3.09 -0.07
CA SER A 114 16.72 -3.10 1.25
C SER A 114 15.97 -2.27 2.29
N SER A 115 15.27 -2.91 3.22
CA SER A 115 14.61 -2.22 4.34
C SER A 115 15.60 -1.63 5.34
N ARG A 116 15.28 -0.43 5.85
CA ARG A 116 16.07 0.28 6.87
C ARG A 116 15.44 0.08 8.24
N ALA A 117 15.67 -1.07 8.85
CA ALA A 117 15.49 -1.24 10.30
C ALA A 117 16.74 -0.86 11.11
N ALA A 118 17.88 -0.62 10.44
CA ALA A 118 19.11 -0.18 11.08
C ALA A 118 19.53 1.20 10.59
N GLY A 119 19.37 2.21 11.45
CA GLY A 119 20.09 3.49 11.34
C GLY A 119 19.29 4.76 11.63
N ALA A 120 18.87 4.94 12.88
CA ALA A 120 19.14 6.12 13.74
C ALA A 120 18.25 6.06 15.00
#